data_AF-J9EVJ8-F1
#
_entry.id   AF-J9EVJ8-F1
#
_cell.length_a   1.000
_cell.length_b   1.000
_cell.length_c   1.000
_cell.angle_alpha   90.00
_cell.angle_beta   90.00
_cell.angle_gamma   90.00
#
_symmetry.space_group_name_H-M   'P 1'
#
loop_
_entity.id
_entity.type
_entity.pdbx_description
1 polymer ?
#
loop_
_entity_poly.entity_id
_entity_poly.type
_entity_poly.pdbx_seq_one_letter_code
_entity_poly.pdbx_strand_id
1 'polypeptide(L)'
;EVHAIVEDLSLKLGTSGEKWLQSATKKPKYFEFTPVELYAITERMKLAEPTINGDGKTDVANYVEFLHNVRNLKVRGARGYVGTSNIIWNSLPFGLNLCKNITALWISDFDVRMIHDLYSVRNTCKRVVIHYSMKKLSVSFVSQFH
;
A
#
# COMPACT_ATOMS: atom_id res chain seq x y z
N GLU A 1 -6.38 2.98 16.84
CA GLU A 1 -5.04 2.75 16.25
C GLU A 1 -5.06 2.77 14.72
N VAL A 2 -5.79 1.87 14.05
CA VAL A 2 -5.91 1.85 12.57
C VAL A 2 -6.50 3.14 11.97
N HIS A 3 -7.48 3.76 12.64
CA HIS A 3 -8.08 5.02 12.19
C HIS A 3 -7.07 6.17 12.13
N ALA A 4 -6.25 6.32 13.17
CA ALA A 4 -5.21 7.35 13.22
C ALA A 4 -4.16 7.19 12.11
N ILE A 5 -3.90 5.95 11.67
CA ILE A 5 -2.98 5.67 10.56
C ILE A 5 -3.55 6.19 9.23
N VAL A 6 -4.84 5.98 8.96
CA VAL A 6 -5.44 6.48 7.71
C VAL A 6 -5.57 8.00 7.69
N GLU A 7 -5.84 8.63 8.84
CA GLU A 7 -5.87 10.09 8.98
C GLU A 7 -4.49 10.71 8.73
N ASP A 8 -3.42 10.15 9.32
CA ASP A 8 -2.04 10.63 9.09
C ASP A 8 -1.60 10.44 7.63
N LEU A 9 -1.91 9.27 7.04
CA LEU A 9 -1.62 8.99 5.64
C LEU A 9 -2.34 9.96 4.71
N SER A 10 -3.62 10.21 4.95
CA SER A 10 -4.39 11.15 4.18
C SER A 10 -3.82 12.55 4.24
N LEU A 11 -3.50 13.06 5.43
CA LEU A 11 -2.88 14.38 5.60
C LEU A 11 -1.53 14.46 4.86
N LYS A 12 -0.67 13.45 5.03
CA LYS A 12 0.63 13.33 4.37
C LYS A 12 0.49 13.35 2.85
N LEU A 13 -0.45 12.58 2.30
CA LEU A 13 -0.65 12.43 0.86
C LEU A 13 -1.38 13.63 0.25
N GLY A 14 -2.33 14.25 0.94
CA GLY A 14 -2.95 15.50 0.51
C GLY A 14 -1.98 16.68 0.51
N THR A 15 -1.04 16.72 1.47
CA THR A 15 -0.08 17.83 1.58
C THR A 15 1.08 17.70 0.59
N SER A 16 1.55 16.47 0.34
CA SER A 16 2.82 16.24 -0.37
C SER A 16 2.77 15.20 -1.48
N GLY A 17 1.67 14.45 -1.62
CA GLY A 17 1.51 13.35 -2.57
C GLY A 17 1.62 13.81 -4.03
N GLU A 18 0.92 14.88 -4.41
CA GLU A 18 0.95 15.39 -5.79
C GLU A 18 2.36 15.84 -6.20
N LYS A 19 3.05 16.61 -5.33
CA LYS A 19 4.46 16.99 -5.55
C LYS A 19 5.35 15.77 -5.68
N TRP A 20 5.10 14.73 -4.86
CA TRP A 20 5.84 13.48 -4.94
C TRP A 20 5.60 12.78 -6.29
N LEU A 21 4.34 12.66 -6.75
CA LEU A 21 3.97 12.05 -8.03
C LEU A 21 4.63 12.78 -9.21
N GLN A 22 4.55 14.11 -9.25
CA GLN A 22 5.19 14.93 -10.27
C GLN A 22 6.70 14.74 -10.31
N SER A 23 7.36 14.67 -9.16
CA SER A 23 8.81 14.42 -9.12
C SER A 23 9.18 13.00 -9.56
N ALA A 24 8.30 12.01 -9.33
CA ALA A 24 8.51 10.62 -9.72
C ALA A 24 8.42 10.40 -11.24
N THR A 25 7.74 11.28 -11.98
CA THR A 25 7.74 11.24 -13.46
C THR A 25 9.08 11.67 -14.06
N LYS A 26 9.80 12.59 -13.38
CA LYS A 26 11.12 13.08 -13.81
C LYS A 26 12.25 12.12 -13.45
N LYS A 27 12.20 11.56 -12.24
CA LYS A 27 13.19 10.61 -11.74
C LYS A 27 12.47 9.43 -11.07
N PRO A 28 12.61 8.21 -11.60
CA PRO A 28 12.00 7.03 -10.99
C PRO A 28 12.45 6.88 -9.53
N LYS A 29 11.49 6.90 -8.61
CA LYS A 29 11.66 6.62 -7.19
C LYS A 29 10.49 5.81 -6.67
N TYR A 30 10.71 5.03 -5.63
CA TYR A 30 9.66 4.23 -5.00
C TYR A 30 8.99 5.03 -3.88
N PHE A 31 7.66 5.02 -3.83
CA PHE A 31 6.95 5.43 -2.62
C PHE A 31 6.91 4.24 -1.68
N GLU A 32 7.32 4.43 -0.43
CA GLU A 32 7.38 3.35 0.55
C GLU A 32 6.14 3.39 1.46
N PHE A 33 5.44 2.26 1.52
CA PHE A 33 4.45 1.96 2.54
C PHE A 33 4.92 0.78 3.39
N THR A 34 4.39 0.69 4.60
CA THR A 34 4.41 -0.49 5.46
C THR A 34 3.16 -1.34 5.22
N PRO A 35 3.19 -2.65 5.54
CA PRO A 35 2.00 -3.50 5.49
C PRO A 35 0.82 -2.96 6.32
N VAL A 36 1.10 -2.34 7.48
CA VAL A 36 0.04 -1.77 8.33
C VAL A 36 -0.64 -0.57 7.70
N GLU A 37 0.08 0.32 7.02
CA GLU A 37 -0.51 1.46 6.33
C GLU A 37 -1.49 0.99 5.24
N LEU A 38 -1.09 0.00 4.43
CA LEU A 38 -1.94 -0.56 3.38
C LEU A 38 -3.11 -1.39 3.94
N TYR A 39 -2.89 -2.11 5.05
CA TYR A 39 -3.97 -2.77 5.79
C TYR A 39 -5.01 -1.75 6.28
N ALA A 40 -4.55 -0.66 6.88
CA ALA A 40 -5.43 0.38 7.42
C ALA A 40 -6.31 0.99 6.31
N ILE A 41 -5.73 1.27 5.15
CA ILE A 41 -6.47 1.70 3.96
C ILE A 41 -7.46 0.61 3.50
N THR A 42 -7.02 -0.65 3.43
CA THR A 42 -7.87 -1.79 3.02
C THR A 42 -9.10 -1.92 3.92
N GLU A 43 -8.93 -1.86 5.24
CA GLU A 43 -10.04 -1.90 6.20
C GLU A 43 -10.94 -0.67 6.06
N ARG A 44 -10.34 0.51 5.90
CA ARG A 44 -11.10 1.75 5.74
C ARG A 44 -12.00 1.73 4.51
N MET A 45 -11.58 1.06 3.43
CA MET A 45 -12.39 0.89 2.21
C MET A 45 -13.52 -0.13 2.37
N LYS A 46 -13.51 -0.99 3.39
CA LYS A 46 -14.62 -1.93 3.68
C LYS A 46 -15.77 -1.27 4.43
N LEU A 47 -15.50 -0.17 5.13
CA LEU A 47 -16.51 0.56 5.90
C LEU A 47 -17.43 1.31 4.92
N ALA A 48 -18.72 0.95 4.93
CA ALA A 48 -19.74 1.45 4.01
C ALA A 48 -20.16 2.92 4.24
N GLU A 49 -19.49 3.64 5.14
CA GLU A 49 -19.91 4.97 5.57
C GLU A 49 -19.38 6.07 4.63
N PRO A 50 -20.25 6.95 4.10
CA PRO A 50 -19.83 8.09 3.31
C PRO A 50 -19.08 9.08 4.21
N THR A 51 -17.85 9.43 3.82
CA THR A 51 -17.07 10.52 4.43
C THR A 51 -17.75 11.86 4.20
N ILE A 52 -18.75 12.18 5.01
CA ILE A 52 -19.44 13.47 4.98
C ILE A 52 -19.61 13.94 6.42
N ASN A 53 -18.49 14.22 7.08
CA ASN A 53 -18.50 15.08 8.25
C ASN A 53 -17.85 16.40 7.82
N GLY A 54 -18.61 17.49 7.96
CA GLY A 54 -18.29 18.84 7.49
C GLY A 54 -16.85 19.25 7.82
N ASP A 55 -16.22 19.96 6.88
CA ASP A 55 -14.79 20.25 6.71
C ASP A 55 -13.92 19.16 6.06
N GLY A 56 -14.31 17.87 6.11
CA GLY A 56 -13.45 16.71 5.77
C GLY A 56 -13.68 15.99 4.44
N LYS A 57 -14.05 16.67 3.34
CA LYS A 57 -14.16 16.05 1.99
C LYS A 57 -12.84 15.45 1.45
N THR A 58 -11.75 15.65 2.18
CA THR A 58 -10.38 15.42 1.72
C THR A 58 -9.78 14.10 2.23
N ASP A 59 -10.44 13.36 3.14
CA ASP A 59 -9.72 12.30 3.87
C ASP A 59 -9.47 11.01 3.05
N VAL A 60 -10.52 10.44 2.46
CA VAL A 60 -10.39 9.22 1.63
C VAL A 60 -9.78 9.52 0.26
N ALA A 61 -10.14 10.66 -0.32
CA ALA A 61 -9.76 11.02 -1.68
C ALA A 61 -8.24 11.12 -1.84
N ASN A 62 -7.53 11.63 -0.84
CA ASN A 62 -6.08 11.83 -0.88
C ASN A 62 -5.31 10.54 -1.15
N TYR A 63 -5.54 9.50 -0.33
CA TYR A 63 -4.83 8.24 -0.53
C TYR A 63 -5.39 7.43 -1.71
N VAL A 64 -6.69 7.56 -2.04
CA VAL A 64 -7.26 6.91 -3.23
C VAL A 64 -6.64 7.48 -4.50
N GLU A 65 -6.60 8.80 -4.66
CA GLU A 65 -6.00 9.48 -5.81
C GLU A 65 -4.50 9.16 -5.90
N PHE A 66 -3.79 9.23 -4.78
CA PHE A 66 -2.37 8.90 -4.75
C PHE A 66 -2.09 7.45 -5.18
N LEU A 67 -2.80 6.48 -4.58
CA LEU A 67 -2.64 5.07 -4.93
C LEU A 67 -3.05 4.78 -6.37
N HIS A 68 -4.05 5.48 -6.89
CA HIS A 68 -4.44 5.34 -8.29
C HIS A 68 -3.28 5.74 -9.23
N ASN A 69 -2.55 6.80 -8.89
CA ASN A 69 -1.54 7.40 -9.77
C ASN A 69 -0.10 6.93 -9.54
N VAL A 70 0.21 6.33 -8.38
CA VAL A 70 1.56 5.86 -8.08
C VAL A 70 1.99 4.76 -9.07
N ARG A 71 3.23 4.87 -9.58
CA ARG A 71 3.81 3.91 -10.55
C ARG A 71 4.83 2.97 -9.93
N ASN A 72 5.64 3.46 -9.00
CA ASN A 72 6.69 2.68 -8.37
C ASN A 72 6.38 2.58 -6.87
N LEU A 73 5.96 1.40 -6.42
CA LEU A 73 5.53 1.16 -5.05
C LEU A 73 6.51 0.21 -4.37
N LYS A 74 6.94 0.58 -3.17
CA LYS A 74 7.68 -0.29 -2.28
C LYS A 74 6.83 -0.56 -1.05
N VAL A 75 6.63 -1.84 -0.75
CA VAL A 75 6.06 -2.27 0.52
C VAL A 75 7.17 -2.90 1.33
N ARG A 76 7.43 -2.35 2.50
CA ARG A 76 8.51 -2.81 3.37
C ARG A 76 7.99 -3.11 4.76
N GLY A 77 8.22 -4.34 5.23
CA GLY A 77 7.93 -4.71 6.60
C GLY A 77 8.75 -3.86 7.58
N ALA A 78 8.12 -3.39 8.64
CA ALA A 78 8.79 -2.65 9.69
C ALA A 78 9.54 -3.62 10.62
N ARG A 79 10.73 -3.25 11.11
CA ARG A 79 11.42 -3.96 12.19
C ARG A 79 10.97 -3.38 13.52
N GLY A 80 10.38 -4.20 14.38
CA GLY A 80 9.84 -3.77 15.69
C GLY A 80 8.31 -3.91 15.78
N TYR A 81 7.78 -3.72 16.99
CA TYR A 81 6.34 -3.59 17.23
C TYR A 81 5.93 -2.14 17.02
N VAL A 82 4.78 -1.89 16.39
CA VAL A 82 4.14 -0.57 16.43
C VAL A 82 3.29 -0.54 17.71
N GLY A 83 3.58 0.40 18.60
CA GLY A 83 2.91 0.52 19.90
C GLY A 83 3.31 -0.54 20.94
N THR A 84 2.42 -0.81 21.89
CA THR A 84 2.57 -1.81 22.96
C THR A 84 1.92 -3.16 22.62
N SER A 85 1.37 -3.29 21.41
CA SER A 85 0.51 -4.40 21.02
C SER A 85 1.34 -5.60 20.51
N ASN A 86 1.02 -6.80 20.98
CA ASN A 86 1.60 -8.08 20.53
C ASN A 86 1.25 -8.46 19.07
N ILE A 87 0.62 -7.57 18.30
CA ILE A 87 0.24 -7.81 16.92
C ILE A 87 1.46 -7.61 16.02
N ILE A 88 1.76 -8.64 15.22
CA ILE A 88 2.80 -8.55 14.20
C ILE A 88 2.20 -7.81 13.00
N TRP A 89 2.40 -6.50 12.95
CA TRP A 89 1.91 -5.61 11.88
C TRP A 89 2.28 -6.07 10.47
N ASN A 90 3.39 -6.80 10.32
CA ASN A 90 3.83 -7.39 9.06
C ASN A 90 3.03 -8.62 8.61
N SER A 91 2.08 -9.09 9.42
CA SER A 91 1.22 -10.25 9.16
C SER A 91 -0.25 -9.86 8.92
N LEU A 92 -0.52 -8.58 8.67
CA LEU A 92 -1.85 -8.08 8.36
C LEU A 92 -2.09 -8.15 6.84
N PRO A 93 -3.19 -8.77 6.38
CA PRO A 93 -3.48 -8.92 4.96
C PRO A 93 -4.02 -7.63 4.34
N PHE A 94 -3.49 -7.19 3.20
CA PHE A 94 -3.91 -5.95 2.54
C PHE A 94 -4.06 -6.13 1.02
N GLY A 95 -4.92 -5.32 0.40
CA GLY A 95 -5.17 -5.34 -1.03
C GLY A 95 -4.36 -4.28 -1.79
N LEU A 96 -4.08 -4.55 -3.07
CA LEU A 96 -3.54 -3.56 -4.02
C LEU A 96 -4.60 -3.05 -5.00
N ASN A 97 -5.87 -3.31 -4.75
CA ASN A 97 -7.01 -3.00 -5.62
C ASN A 97 -7.15 -1.51 -5.98
N LEU A 98 -6.66 -0.58 -5.15
CA LEU A 98 -6.63 0.85 -5.45
C LEU A 98 -5.50 1.26 -6.41
N CYS A 99 -4.46 0.43 -6.52
CA CYS A 99 -3.26 0.74 -7.29
C CYS A 99 -3.45 0.34 -8.76
N LYS A 100 -3.85 1.27 -9.65
CA LYS A 100 -4.11 0.91 -11.06
C LYS A 100 -2.90 1.07 -11.98
N ASN A 101 -1.94 1.94 -11.64
CA ASN A 101 -0.87 2.34 -12.54
C ASN A 101 0.53 1.84 -12.14
N ILE A 102 0.61 0.81 -11.29
CA ILE A 102 1.88 0.24 -10.83
C ILE A 102 2.66 -0.33 -12.01
N THR A 103 3.87 0.18 -12.26
CA THR A 103 4.83 -0.34 -13.24
C THR A 103 5.99 -1.08 -12.57
N ALA A 104 6.31 -0.75 -11.33
CA ALA A 104 7.33 -1.44 -10.55
C ALA A 104 6.90 -1.65 -9.09
N LEU A 105 6.95 -2.89 -8.63
CA LEU A 105 6.60 -3.29 -7.27
C LEU A 105 7.83 -3.85 -6.56
N TRP A 106 8.17 -3.29 -5.39
CA TRP A 106 9.21 -3.80 -4.51
C TRP A 106 8.58 -4.29 -3.22
N ILE A 107 8.78 -5.56 -2.90
CA ILE A 107 8.29 -6.20 -1.68
C ILE A 107 9.48 -6.65 -0.84
N SER A 108 9.52 -6.24 0.43
CA SER A 108 10.61 -6.63 1.31
C SER A 108 10.24 -6.74 2.78
N ASP A 109 10.91 -7.62 3.53
CA ASP A 109 10.84 -7.71 5.00
C ASP A 109 9.47 -8.13 5.58
N PHE A 110 8.54 -8.67 4.78
CA PHE A 110 7.26 -9.27 5.25
C PHE A 110 6.81 -10.45 4.38
N ASP A 111 5.88 -11.28 4.86
CA ASP A 111 5.37 -12.43 4.09
C ASP A 111 4.52 -11.98 2.89
N VAL A 112 4.96 -12.31 1.68
CA VAL A 112 4.29 -11.87 0.45
C VAL A 112 2.85 -12.38 0.32
N ARG A 113 2.48 -13.45 1.05
CA ARG A 113 1.10 -13.98 1.08
C ARG A 113 0.11 -13.02 1.73
N MET A 114 0.58 -11.99 2.42
CA MET A 114 -0.28 -10.94 2.99
C MET A 114 -0.82 -9.99 1.92
N ILE A 115 -0.28 -10.01 0.69
CA ILE A 115 -0.79 -9.20 -0.41
C ILE A 115 -1.94 -9.94 -1.10
N HIS A 116 -3.14 -9.42 -0.93
CA HIS A 116 -4.33 -9.86 -1.65
C HIS A 116 -4.50 -9.06 -2.94
N ASP A 117 -5.27 -9.61 -3.88
CA ASP A 117 -5.59 -8.98 -5.16
C ASP A 117 -4.36 -8.55 -5.97
N LEU A 118 -3.24 -9.27 -5.86
CA LEU A 118 -2.02 -8.95 -6.60
C LEU A 118 -2.23 -9.04 -8.13
N TYR A 119 -3.19 -9.85 -8.57
CA TYR A 119 -3.64 -9.88 -9.97
C TYR A 119 -4.13 -8.52 -10.49
N SER A 120 -4.59 -7.62 -9.60
CA SER A 120 -5.08 -6.28 -9.99
C SER A 120 -4.01 -5.39 -10.62
N VAL A 121 -2.72 -5.65 -10.33
CA VAL A 121 -1.58 -4.93 -10.90
C VAL A 121 -0.85 -5.73 -11.98
N ARG A 122 -1.29 -6.95 -12.31
CA ARG A 122 -0.60 -7.86 -13.24
C ARG A 122 -0.38 -7.24 -14.62
N ASN A 123 -1.39 -6.55 -15.15
CA ASN A 123 -1.35 -6.02 -16.52
C ASN A 123 -0.50 -4.73 -16.65
N THR A 124 -0.26 -4.03 -15.53
CA THR A 124 0.49 -2.76 -15.52
C THR A 124 1.91 -2.93 -15.00
N CYS A 125 2.13 -3.90 -14.11
CA CYS A 125 3.41 -4.13 -13.44
C CYS A 125 4.41 -4.82 -14.38
N LYS A 126 5.51 -4.14 -14.69
CA LYS A 126 6.58 -4.61 -15.57
C LYS A 126 7.79 -5.16 -14.81
N ARG A 127 7.91 -4.82 -13.52
CA ARG A 127 9.04 -5.22 -12.68
C ARG A 127 8.59 -5.52 -11.26
N VAL A 128 8.90 -6.72 -10.79
CA VAL A 128 8.66 -7.14 -9.41
C VAL A 128 10.01 -7.49 -8.77
N VAL A 129 10.29 -6.93 -7.59
CA VAL A 129 11.46 -7.25 -6.77
C VAL A 129 10.96 -7.76 -5.43
N ILE A 130 11.44 -8.93 -5.01
CA ILE A 130 11.02 -9.58 -3.75
C ILE A 130 12.27 -9.93 -2.95
N HIS A 131 12.38 -9.42 -1.72
CA HIS A 131 13.58 -9.57 -0.90
C HIS A 131 13.24 -9.89 0.56
N TYR A 132 13.78 -10.98 1.12
CA TYR A 132 13.48 -11.42 2.50
C TYR A 132 11.98 -11.59 2.82
N SER A 133 11.16 -11.83 1.80
CA SER A 133 9.70 -11.89 1.88
C SER A 133 9.10 -13.27 1.61
N MET A 134 9.95 -14.29 1.42
CA MET A 134 9.56 -15.67 1.13
C MET A 134 9.94 -16.59 2.29
N LYS A 135 9.06 -16.72 3.29
CA LYS A 135 9.28 -17.65 4.42
C LYS A 135 8.91 -19.10 4.07
N LYS A 136 7.93 -19.31 3.17
CA LYS A 136 7.59 -20.60 2.52
C LYS A 136 7.01 -20.30 1.14
N LEU A 137 7.67 -20.73 0.06
CA LEU A 137 7.17 -20.61 -1.31
C LEU A 137 6.04 -21.62 -1.53
N SER A 138 4.82 -21.15 -1.81
CA SER A 138 3.82 -21.95 -2.53
C SER A 138 3.89 -21.57 -4.00
N VAL A 139 3.88 -22.57 -4.89
CA VAL A 139 3.93 -22.43 -6.36
C VAL A 139 2.86 -21.44 -6.90
N SER A 140 1.77 -21.26 -6.15
CA SER A 140 0.66 -20.35 -6.43
C SER A 140 1.00 -18.86 -6.47
N PHE A 141 2.13 -18.42 -5.91
CA PHE A 141 2.51 -17.01 -5.98
C PHE A 141 3.10 -16.64 -7.35
N VAL A 142 3.96 -17.50 -7.90
CA VAL A 142 4.61 -17.28 -9.21
C VAL A 142 3.56 -17.32 -10.34
N SER A 143 2.53 -18.14 -10.20
CA SER A 143 1.43 -18.22 -11.18
C SER A 143 0.57 -16.96 -11.28
N GLN A 144 0.67 -16.01 -10.35
CA GLN A 144 -0.07 -14.74 -10.44
C GLN A 144 0.57 -13.74 -11.42
N PHE A 145 1.81 -13.99 -11.87
CA PHE A 145 2.52 -13.15 -12.83
C PHE A 145 2.79 -13.82 -14.19
N HIS A 146 2.47 -15.11 -14.33
CA HIS A 146 2.44 -15.82 -15.61
C HIS A 146 1.08 -15.66 -16.28
#